data_AF-A0AA39UDK0-F1
#
_entry.id   AF-A0AA39UDK0-F1
#
_cell.length_a   1.000
_cell.length_b   1.000
_cell.length_c   1.000
_cell.angle_alpha   90.00
_cell.angle_beta   90.00
_cell.angle_gamma   90.00
#
_symmetry.space_group_name_H-M   'P 1'
#
loop_
_entity.id
_entity.type
_entity.pdbx_description
1 polymer ?
#
loop_
_entity_poly.entity_id
_entity_poly.type
_entity_poly.pdbx_seq_one_letter_code
_entity_poly.pdbx_strand_id
1 'polypeptide(L)'
;MASGLSRRRVAASSSSTSLSSPTPSSGTPSNSNSSANGGGHAGSAFEGGTRIAYDPRDLASADSEQQPKLTLMEEVLLLGIKDKQGYLSFWNDNISYALRGCILLELALRRRILLVNDPNRRHLPLAERLVEVRSDKLTGETILDETLRMMKTQESVERLSVGSWIDLLSGETWNVLKIGFQLKQVRERLAKGLVDKGVLRTEKRNFLLFDMATHPVADVRTKESIISRVVALLTATTSTVPPEALGKEEAVKERTARAVCLVCAAYTASVLDNAFGRLGYEEREGAFQRCDEILAEFSVWPFGSESGVGNVGTGRRRNRIAEGSRGDGREAVIGLVSQVKREAGGAAGEGEDTTFELVAAVLDVLAKLDSLI
;
A
#
# COMPACT_ATOMS: atom_id res chain seq x y z
N MET A 1 -44.00 28.59 -36.13
CA MET A 1 -44.19 28.46 -37.58
C MET A 1 -43.28 27.35 -38.07
N ALA A 2 -43.88 26.24 -38.49
CA ALA A 2 -43.23 25.00 -38.89
C ALA A 2 -42.63 25.08 -40.31
N SER A 3 -41.59 24.29 -40.58
CA SER A 3 -41.23 23.69 -41.88
C SER A 3 -39.83 23.09 -41.74
N GLY A 4 -39.48 21.86 -42.15
CA GLY A 4 -40.16 20.83 -42.90
C GLY A 4 -39.09 19.83 -43.36
N LEU A 5 -39.24 18.54 -43.01
CA LEU A 5 -38.38 17.46 -43.47
C LEU A 5 -38.60 17.21 -44.98
N SER A 6 -37.51 17.04 -45.74
CA SER A 6 -37.55 16.53 -47.12
C SER A 6 -36.98 15.11 -47.19
N ARG A 7 -37.89 14.15 -47.42
CA ARG A 7 -37.60 12.76 -47.81
C ARG A 7 -37.30 12.72 -49.31
N ARG A 8 -36.20 12.09 -49.72
CA ARG A 8 -36.01 11.64 -51.11
C ARG A 8 -36.05 10.11 -51.17
N ARG A 9 -37.11 9.60 -51.80
CA ARG A 9 -37.23 8.22 -52.30
C ARG A 9 -36.51 8.15 -53.65
N VAL A 10 -35.79 7.06 -53.93
CA VAL A 10 -35.53 6.59 -55.30
C VAL A 10 -35.73 5.07 -55.34
N ALA A 11 -36.26 4.65 -56.48
CA ALA A 11 -37.00 3.44 -56.76
C ALA A 11 -36.15 2.18 -57.01
N ALA A 12 -36.88 1.07 -57.01
CA ALA A 12 -36.48 -0.29 -57.31
C ALA A 12 -36.05 -0.51 -58.77
N SER A 13 -35.14 -1.47 -58.97
CA SER A 13 -35.01 -2.23 -60.21
C SER A 13 -34.89 -3.71 -59.86
N SER A 14 -35.88 -4.47 -60.32
CA SER A 14 -36.00 -5.92 -60.29
C SER A 14 -35.08 -6.60 -61.32
N SER A 15 -34.42 -7.68 -60.93
CA SER A 15 -34.09 -8.77 -61.85
C SER A 15 -34.19 -10.12 -61.13
N SER A 16 -34.96 -11.00 -61.77
CA SER A 16 -35.32 -12.35 -61.38
C SER A 16 -34.22 -13.35 -61.74
N THR A 17 -33.90 -14.26 -60.82
CA THR A 17 -33.50 -15.63 -61.18
C THR A 17 -33.90 -16.61 -60.09
N SER A 18 -34.28 -17.78 -60.56
CA SER A 18 -35.16 -18.79 -59.99
C SER A 18 -34.42 -19.96 -59.32
N LEU A 19 -35.17 -20.67 -58.45
CA LEU A 19 -34.97 -22.07 -57.99
C LEU A 19 -33.79 -22.25 -57.01
N SER A 20 -33.87 -22.94 -55.87
CA SER A 20 -34.67 -24.10 -55.49
C SER A 20 -34.59 -24.32 -53.96
N SER A 21 -35.70 -24.72 -53.35
CA SER A 21 -35.78 -25.29 -51.99
C SER A 21 -35.16 -26.70 -51.94
N PRO A 22 -34.78 -27.21 -50.76
CA PRO A 22 -35.74 -28.06 -50.05
C PRO A 22 -35.80 -27.86 -48.52
N THR A 23 -36.91 -28.38 -48.00
CA THR A 23 -37.49 -28.43 -46.66
C THR A 23 -36.68 -29.19 -45.58
N PRO A 24 -37.08 -29.07 -44.29
CA PRO A 24 -36.25 -29.37 -43.12
C PRO A 24 -36.40 -30.82 -42.65
N SER A 25 -35.35 -31.36 -42.05
CA SER A 25 -35.41 -32.63 -41.30
C SER A 25 -35.21 -32.38 -39.81
N SER A 26 -36.22 -32.81 -39.08
CA SER A 26 -36.34 -32.94 -37.63
C SER A 26 -35.25 -33.82 -37.01
N GLY A 27 -34.70 -33.39 -35.87
CA GLY A 27 -33.88 -34.21 -34.99
C GLY A 27 -33.76 -33.61 -33.59
N THR A 28 -34.70 -33.92 -32.70
CA THR A 28 -34.44 -34.09 -31.26
C THR A 28 -34.13 -35.59 -31.03
N PRO A 29 -33.45 -36.05 -29.96
CA PRO A 29 -33.32 -35.47 -28.61
C PRO A 29 -31.84 -35.41 -28.14
N SER A 30 -31.46 -34.79 -27.01
CA SER A 30 -31.50 -35.44 -25.70
C SER A 30 -31.13 -34.47 -24.59
N ASN A 31 -31.92 -34.59 -23.54
CA ASN A 31 -31.85 -33.94 -22.23
C ASN A 31 -30.58 -34.37 -21.46
N SER A 32 -29.81 -33.41 -20.95
CA SER A 32 -28.96 -33.62 -19.77
C SER A 32 -29.04 -32.38 -18.89
N ASN A 33 -29.85 -32.53 -17.85
CA ASN A 33 -30.09 -31.57 -16.79
C ASN A 33 -28.90 -31.57 -15.82
N SER A 34 -28.27 -30.41 -15.60
CA SER A 34 -27.50 -30.18 -14.37
C SER A 34 -27.62 -28.72 -13.96
N SER A 35 -28.39 -28.53 -12.89
CA SER A 35 -28.63 -27.31 -12.15
C SER A 35 -27.35 -26.60 -11.71
N ALA A 36 -27.31 -25.28 -11.89
CA ALA A 36 -26.67 -24.36 -10.94
C ALA A 36 -27.36 -22.99 -11.04
N ASN A 37 -28.12 -22.67 -10.00
CA ASN A 37 -28.76 -21.40 -9.74
C ASN A 37 -27.71 -20.42 -9.15
N GLY A 38 -27.70 -19.16 -9.59
CA GLY A 38 -26.86 -18.12 -8.96
C GLY A 38 -26.64 -16.91 -9.87
N GLY A 39 -27.59 -15.98 -9.86
CA GLY A 39 -27.68 -14.84 -10.78
C GLY A 39 -26.53 -13.82 -10.68
N GLY A 40 -26.08 -13.37 -11.85
CA GLY A 40 -25.35 -12.14 -12.06
C GLY A 40 -26.03 -11.34 -13.17
N HIS A 41 -26.67 -10.23 -12.81
CA HIS A 41 -27.13 -9.23 -13.77
C HIS A 41 -25.91 -8.63 -14.50
N ALA A 42 -25.75 -8.96 -15.78
CA ALA A 42 -24.97 -8.17 -16.71
C ALA A 42 -25.90 -7.81 -17.86
N GLY A 43 -26.06 -6.51 -18.09
CA GLY A 43 -27.03 -5.94 -19.01
C GLY A 43 -26.93 -6.51 -20.42
N SER A 44 -28.09 -6.57 -21.05
CA SER A 44 -28.28 -6.86 -22.47
C SER A 44 -27.42 -5.95 -23.35
N ALA A 45 -26.30 -6.49 -23.83
CA ALA A 45 -25.57 -5.94 -24.97
C ALA A 45 -25.82 -6.85 -26.18
N PHE A 46 -26.95 -6.64 -26.85
CA PHE A 46 -27.13 -6.96 -28.27
C PHE A 46 -27.11 -5.59 -28.96
N GLU A 47 -26.28 -5.33 -29.96
CA GLU A 47 -26.26 -6.06 -31.22
C GLU A 47 -24.92 -5.80 -31.94
N GLY A 48 -24.16 -6.85 -32.28
CA GLY A 48 -23.07 -6.79 -33.28
C GLY A 48 -21.60 -6.82 -32.82
N GLY A 49 -21.28 -7.12 -31.56
CA GLY A 49 -19.88 -7.22 -31.09
C GLY A 49 -19.37 -8.65 -30.99
N THR A 50 -18.19 -8.93 -31.54
CA THR A 50 -17.42 -10.19 -31.41
C THR A 50 -17.45 -10.68 -29.95
N ARG A 51 -17.80 -11.96 -29.71
CA ARG A 51 -17.72 -12.55 -28.35
C ARG A 51 -16.26 -12.53 -27.90
N ILE A 52 -15.90 -11.57 -27.06
CA ILE A 52 -14.62 -11.56 -26.36
C ILE A 52 -14.73 -12.65 -25.30
N ALA A 53 -14.03 -13.77 -25.51
CA ALA A 53 -13.86 -14.78 -24.48
C ALA A 53 -13.10 -14.14 -23.32
N TYR A 54 -13.73 -14.11 -22.15
CA TYR A 54 -13.14 -13.61 -20.92
C TYR A 54 -12.44 -14.79 -20.22
N ASP A 55 -11.11 -14.83 -20.26
CA ASP A 55 -10.34 -15.74 -19.40
C ASP A 55 -10.07 -15.01 -18.07
N PRO A 56 -10.53 -15.53 -16.92
CA PRO A 56 -10.27 -14.92 -15.61
C PRO A 56 -8.77 -14.78 -15.28
N ARG A 57 -7.88 -15.46 -16.00
CA ARG A 57 -6.42 -15.29 -15.90
C ARG A 57 -5.89 -14.02 -16.57
N ASP A 58 -6.62 -13.44 -17.52
CA ASP A 58 -6.23 -12.17 -18.18
C ASP A 58 -6.41 -10.95 -17.26
N LEU A 59 -7.17 -11.08 -16.16
CA LEU A 59 -7.28 -10.05 -15.12
C LEU A 59 -6.17 -10.11 -14.07
N ALA A 60 -5.59 -11.29 -13.85
CA ALA A 60 -4.46 -11.46 -12.94
C ALA A 60 -3.18 -11.03 -13.68
N SER A 61 -3.00 -9.71 -13.86
CA SER A 61 -1.73 -9.21 -14.38
C SER A 61 -0.61 -9.68 -13.45
N ALA A 62 0.52 -10.16 -13.97
CA ALA A 62 1.65 -10.69 -13.17
C ALA A 62 2.10 -9.76 -12.02
N ASP A 63 1.80 -8.46 -12.12
CA ASP A 63 1.99 -7.48 -11.05
C ASP A 63 1.20 -7.80 -9.77
N SER A 64 -0.02 -8.35 -9.87
CA SER A 64 -0.91 -8.60 -8.72
C SER A 64 -0.42 -9.76 -7.85
N GLU A 65 0.22 -10.77 -8.44
CA GLU A 65 0.82 -11.89 -7.70
C GLU A 65 2.09 -11.48 -6.96
N GLN A 66 2.70 -10.36 -7.36
CA GLN A 66 3.93 -9.82 -6.78
C GLN A 66 3.66 -8.79 -5.67
N GLN A 67 2.38 -8.46 -5.41
CA GLN A 67 1.97 -7.58 -4.32
C GLN A 67 1.42 -8.37 -3.14
N PRO A 68 1.65 -7.92 -1.90
CA PRO A 68 1.04 -8.55 -0.74
C PRO A 68 -0.47 -8.38 -0.74
N LYS A 69 -1.19 -9.33 -0.15
CA LYS A 69 -2.65 -9.26 0.01
C LYS A 69 -3.10 -8.03 0.82
N LEU A 70 -2.31 -7.63 1.81
CA LEU A 70 -2.56 -6.45 2.64
C LEU A 70 -1.56 -5.35 2.31
N THR A 71 -2.06 -4.12 2.27
CA THR A 71 -1.23 -2.91 2.17
C THR A 71 -0.58 -2.57 3.50
N LEU A 72 0.50 -1.80 3.48
CA LEU A 72 1.13 -1.27 4.70
C LEU A 72 0.13 -0.53 5.59
N MET A 73 -0.77 0.26 5.00
CA MET A 73 -1.81 0.98 5.75
C MET A 73 -2.72 0.03 6.53
N GLU A 74 -3.09 -1.09 5.93
CA GLU A 74 -3.95 -2.11 6.54
C GLU A 74 -3.23 -2.90 7.63
N GLU A 75 -1.95 -3.26 7.42
CA GLU A 75 -1.15 -3.93 8.44
C GLU A 75 -0.96 -3.05 9.69
N VAL A 76 -0.62 -1.76 9.50
CA VAL A 76 -0.51 -0.78 10.60
C VAL A 76 -1.85 -0.59 11.30
N LEU A 77 -2.96 -0.49 10.56
CA LEU A 77 -4.29 -0.38 11.14
C LEU A 77 -4.65 -1.63 11.97
N LEU A 78 -4.34 -2.84 11.48
CA LEU A 78 -4.61 -4.09 12.18
C LEU A 78 -3.84 -4.21 13.50
N LEU A 79 -2.60 -3.71 13.57
CA LEU A 79 -1.83 -3.65 14.81
C LEU A 79 -2.53 -2.79 15.87
N GLY A 80 -3.19 -1.69 15.48
CA GLY A 80 -3.93 -0.82 16.39
C GLY A 80 -5.34 -1.29 16.76
N ILE A 81 -5.97 -2.17 15.97
CA ILE A 81 -7.37 -2.61 16.20
C ILE A 81 -7.44 -3.61 17.35
N LYS A 82 -8.41 -3.46 18.26
CA LYS A 82 -8.72 -4.49 19.25
C LYS A 82 -9.54 -5.63 18.64
N ASP A 83 -9.14 -6.87 18.89
CA ASP A 83 -9.66 -8.06 18.21
C ASP A 83 -11.19 -8.21 18.32
N LYS A 84 -11.71 -8.12 19.55
CA LYS A 84 -13.14 -8.33 19.82
C LYS A 84 -13.96 -7.09 19.55
N GLN A 85 -13.40 -5.90 19.76
CA GLN A 85 -14.14 -4.65 19.72
C GLN A 85 -14.20 -4.04 18.32
N GLY A 86 -13.20 -4.29 17.47
CA GLY A 86 -13.19 -3.81 16.09
C GLY A 86 -13.00 -2.30 15.94
N TYR A 87 -12.51 -1.64 16.98
CA TYR A 87 -12.07 -0.24 16.94
C TYR A 87 -10.63 -0.14 17.43
N LEU A 88 -9.95 0.93 17.01
CA LEU A 88 -8.58 1.20 17.41
C LEU A 88 -8.48 1.52 18.89
N SER A 89 -7.43 1.04 19.55
CA SER A 89 -7.17 1.40 20.96
C SER A 89 -7.14 2.93 21.15
N PHE A 90 -6.54 3.65 20.21
CA PHE A 90 -6.55 5.10 20.13
C PHE A 90 -6.35 5.53 18.67
N TRP A 91 -7.18 6.46 18.16
CA TRP A 91 -6.95 7.11 16.87
C TRP A 91 -6.51 8.54 17.14
N ASN A 92 -5.29 8.86 16.72
CA ASN A 92 -4.66 10.17 16.91
C ASN A 92 -4.05 10.67 15.60
N ASP A 93 -3.45 11.85 15.67
CA ASP A 93 -2.83 12.47 14.51
C ASP A 93 -1.58 11.70 14.05
N ASN A 94 -0.88 11.01 14.97
CA ASN A 94 0.28 10.17 14.65
C ASN A 94 -0.06 9.03 13.69
N ILE A 95 -1.05 8.18 14.03
CA ILE A 95 -1.49 7.11 13.14
C ILE A 95 -2.11 7.68 11.86
N SER A 96 -2.86 8.78 11.97
CA SER A 96 -3.47 9.44 10.81
C SER A 96 -2.39 9.85 9.79
N TYR A 97 -1.35 10.55 10.24
CA TYR A 97 -0.25 11.04 9.39
C TYR A 97 0.66 9.90 8.92
N ALA A 98 0.99 8.94 9.79
CA ALA A 98 1.78 7.76 9.44
C ALA A 98 1.11 6.91 8.33
N LEU A 99 -0.22 6.81 8.32
CA LEU A 99 -0.95 6.14 7.24
C LEU A 99 -0.80 6.85 5.90
N ARG A 100 -0.62 8.19 5.87
CA ARG A 100 -0.33 8.92 4.62
C ARG A 100 1.10 8.67 4.14
N GLY A 101 2.05 8.56 5.06
CA GLY A 101 3.40 8.04 4.73
C GLY A 101 3.32 6.62 4.14
N CYS A 102 2.54 5.73 4.75
CA CYS A 102 2.33 4.37 4.22
C CYS A 102 1.78 4.35 2.80
N ILE A 103 0.90 5.30 2.42
CA ILE A 103 0.39 5.42 1.05
C ILE A 103 1.55 5.67 0.08
N LEU A 104 2.45 6.59 0.39
CA LEU A 104 3.61 6.87 -0.46
C LEU A 104 4.59 5.68 -0.47
N LEU A 105 4.85 5.02 0.66
CA LEU A 105 5.67 3.81 0.72
C LEU A 105 5.09 2.70 -0.17
N GLU A 106 3.78 2.46 -0.09
CA GLU A 106 3.10 1.43 -0.86
C GLU A 106 3.11 1.75 -2.36
N LEU A 107 2.89 3.00 -2.75
CA LEU A 107 3.00 3.44 -4.16
C LEU A 107 4.44 3.33 -4.68
N ALA A 108 5.44 3.63 -3.85
CA ALA A 108 6.85 3.51 -4.20
C ALA A 108 7.24 2.04 -4.43
N LEU A 109 6.92 1.14 -3.50
CA LEU A 109 7.21 -0.30 -3.60
C LEU A 109 6.41 -0.99 -4.72
N ARG A 110 5.27 -0.41 -5.13
CA ARG A 110 4.52 -0.79 -6.35
C ARG A 110 5.08 -0.16 -7.63
N ARG A 111 6.17 0.59 -7.56
CA ARG A 111 6.81 1.33 -8.66
C ARG A 111 5.85 2.27 -9.40
N ARG A 112 4.87 2.83 -8.70
CA ARG A 112 3.92 3.81 -9.26
C ARG A 112 4.48 5.23 -9.25
N ILE A 113 5.26 5.54 -8.22
CA ILE A 113 5.91 6.83 -8.03
C ILE A 113 7.40 6.67 -7.78
N LEU A 114 8.16 7.70 -8.13
CA LEU A 114 9.61 7.80 -7.94
C LEU A 114 9.96 9.22 -7.49
N LEU A 115 11.21 9.44 -7.11
CA LEU A 115 11.76 10.79 -7.05
C LEU A 115 12.10 11.23 -8.47
N VAL A 116 11.95 12.53 -8.72
CA VAL A 116 12.41 13.15 -9.97
C VAL A 116 13.90 12.85 -10.14
N ASN A 117 14.27 12.32 -11.31
CA ASN A 117 15.66 12.01 -11.61
C ASN A 117 16.48 13.26 -11.96
N ASP A 118 16.65 14.16 -10.98
CA ASP A 118 17.53 15.32 -11.04
C ASP A 118 18.77 15.05 -10.17
N PRO A 119 20.01 15.14 -10.69
CA PRO A 119 21.23 15.03 -9.89
C PRO A 119 21.30 16.02 -8.72
N ASN A 120 20.73 17.23 -8.88
CA ASN A 120 20.75 18.27 -7.86
C ASN A 120 19.92 17.92 -6.62
N ARG A 121 19.00 16.96 -6.72
CA ARG A 121 18.17 16.51 -5.58
C ARG A 121 19.01 16.01 -4.40
N ARG A 122 20.24 15.55 -4.66
CA ARG A 122 21.15 15.04 -3.63
C ARG A 122 21.62 16.15 -2.67
N HIS A 123 21.53 17.42 -3.09
CA HIS A 123 21.79 18.58 -2.22
C HIS A 123 20.58 18.98 -1.37
N LEU A 124 19.39 18.46 -1.67
CA LEU A 124 18.18 18.72 -0.92
C LEU A 124 18.02 17.72 0.23
N PRO A 125 17.47 18.16 1.38
CA PRO A 125 16.94 17.27 2.40
C PRO A 125 15.98 16.26 1.78
N LEU A 126 15.94 15.05 2.34
CA LEU A 126 15.12 13.95 1.81
C LEU A 126 13.64 14.34 1.66
N ALA A 127 13.06 14.95 2.69
CA ALA A 127 11.68 15.43 2.68
C ALA A 127 11.36 16.47 1.58
N GLU A 128 12.36 17.19 1.07
CA GLU A 128 12.21 18.24 0.06
C GLU A 128 12.37 17.71 -1.38
N ARG A 129 12.79 16.46 -1.55
CA ARG A 129 12.96 15.86 -2.88
C ARG A 129 11.60 15.69 -3.57
N LEU A 130 11.56 16.04 -4.85
CA LEU A 130 10.33 16.06 -5.63
C LEU A 130 9.92 14.65 -6.07
N VAL A 131 8.62 14.38 -6.07
CA VAL A 131 8.02 13.11 -6.49
C VAL A 131 7.42 13.24 -7.90
N GLU A 132 7.57 12.20 -8.71
CA GLU A 132 6.93 12.07 -10.02
C GLU A 132 6.21 10.73 -10.20
N VAL A 133 5.22 10.71 -11.11
CA VAL A 133 4.42 9.51 -11.39
C VAL A 133 5.08 8.70 -12.49
N ARG A 134 5.64 7.54 -12.14
CA ARG A 134 6.23 6.58 -13.09
C ARG A 134 5.15 5.83 -13.88
N SER A 135 4.10 5.39 -13.21
CA SER A 135 3.01 4.61 -13.82
C SER A 135 1.68 4.95 -13.16
N ASP A 136 0.67 5.22 -13.99
CA ASP A 136 -0.71 5.50 -13.60
C ASP A 136 -1.60 4.25 -13.59
N LYS A 137 -1.00 3.05 -13.76
CA LYS A 137 -1.73 1.78 -13.70
C LYS A 137 -2.36 1.60 -12.31
N LEU A 138 -3.68 1.43 -12.29
CA LEU A 138 -4.44 1.22 -11.07
C LEU A 138 -3.90 0.04 -10.25
N THR A 139 -3.92 0.20 -8.94
CA THR A 139 -3.44 -0.75 -7.94
C THR A 139 -4.55 -1.67 -7.42
N GLY A 140 -5.82 -1.29 -7.64
CA GLY A 140 -7.00 -1.98 -7.09
C GLY A 140 -7.36 -1.51 -5.68
N GLU A 141 -6.51 -0.68 -5.05
CA GLU A 141 -6.73 -0.12 -3.73
C GLU A 141 -7.26 1.32 -3.86
N THR A 142 -8.50 1.55 -3.43
CA THR A 142 -9.21 2.81 -3.71
C THR A 142 -8.45 4.06 -3.24
N ILE A 143 -7.77 3.99 -2.09
CA ILE A 143 -7.01 5.12 -1.54
C ILE A 143 -5.73 5.36 -2.34
N LEU A 144 -5.01 4.31 -2.70
CA LEU A 144 -3.79 4.43 -3.51
C LEU A 144 -4.13 5.01 -4.89
N ASP A 145 -5.22 4.53 -5.51
CA ASP A 145 -5.63 4.96 -6.84
C ASP A 145 -6.14 6.41 -6.87
N GLU A 146 -6.80 6.85 -5.80
CA GLU A 146 -7.17 8.26 -5.62
C GLU A 146 -5.94 9.15 -5.48
N THR A 147 -4.99 8.78 -4.61
CA THR A 147 -3.74 9.52 -4.45
C THR A 147 -2.94 9.54 -5.75
N LEU A 148 -2.85 8.42 -6.46
CA LEU A 148 -2.11 8.34 -7.74
C LEU A 148 -2.72 9.25 -8.81
N ARG A 149 -4.06 9.30 -8.91
CA ARG A 149 -4.77 10.23 -9.81
C ARG A 149 -4.53 11.68 -9.44
N MET A 150 -4.54 12.00 -8.14
CA MET A 150 -4.25 13.33 -7.62
C MET A 150 -2.82 13.76 -7.94
N MET A 151 -1.84 12.87 -7.72
CA MET A 151 -0.44 13.07 -8.08
C MET A 151 -0.27 13.30 -9.58
N LYS A 152 -0.92 12.50 -10.42
CA LYS A 152 -0.81 12.64 -11.88
C LYS A 152 -1.41 13.95 -12.38
N THR A 153 -2.53 14.36 -11.80
CA THR A 153 -3.17 15.64 -12.15
C THR A 153 -2.28 16.81 -11.74
N GLN A 154 -1.76 16.78 -10.51
CA GLN A 154 -0.94 17.86 -9.97
C GLN A 154 0.42 17.99 -10.67
N GLU A 155 1.01 16.87 -11.12
CA GLU A 155 2.28 16.85 -11.87
C GLU A 155 2.26 17.75 -13.11
N SER A 156 1.08 17.96 -13.72
CA SER A 156 0.91 18.88 -14.87
C SER A 156 0.98 20.37 -14.51
N VAL A 157 0.80 20.71 -13.23
CA VAL A 157 0.85 22.07 -12.69
C VAL A 157 2.21 22.30 -12.04
N GLU A 158 2.58 21.46 -11.08
CA GLU A 158 3.85 21.49 -10.38
C GLU A 158 4.16 20.14 -9.73
N ARG A 159 5.45 19.81 -9.63
CA ARG A 159 5.89 18.66 -8.83
C ARG A 159 6.06 19.07 -7.38
N LEU A 160 5.57 18.23 -6.47
CA LEU A 160 5.62 18.48 -5.03
C LEU A 160 6.63 17.56 -4.34
N SER A 161 7.17 18.03 -3.21
CA SER A 161 8.10 17.27 -2.40
C SER A 161 7.42 16.13 -1.64
N VAL A 162 8.20 15.16 -1.17
CA VAL A 162 7.72 14.05 -0.32
C VAL A 162 6.96 14.57 0.89
N GLY A 163 7.55 15.51 1.64
CA GLY A 163 6.91 16.11 2.81
C GLY A 163 5.61 16.83 2.45
N SER A 164 5.62 17.62 1.37
CA SER A 164 4.42 18.32 0.90
C SER A 164 3.28 17.36 0.59
N TRP A 165 3.55 16.22 -0.05
CA TRP A 165 2.52 15.22 -0.34
C TRP A 165 1.91 14.65 0.95
N ILE A 166 2.73 14.31 1.95
CA ILE A 166 2.23 13.76 3.20
C ILE A 166 1.39 14.80 3.96
N ASP A 167 1.85 16.05 4.03
CA ASP A 167 1.12 17.16 4.68
C ASP A 167 -0.22 17.42 3.98
N LEU A 168 -0.24 17.47 2.64
CA LEU A 168 -1.44 17.70 1.86
C LEU A 168 -2.48 16.59 2.03
N LEU A 169 -2.04 15.33 1.96
CA LEU A 169 -2.93 14.17 2.12
C LEU A 169 -3.48 14.05 3.55
N SER A 170 -2.75 14.60 4.53
CA SER A 170 -3.13 14.63 5.95
C SER A 170 -4.02 15.83 6.28
N GLY A 171 -3.89 16.93 5.52
CA GLY A 171 -4.61 18.19 5.78
C GLY A 171 -3.84 19.16 6.67
N GLU A 172 -2.53 18.97 6.84
CA GLU A 172 -1.64 19.81 7.66
C GLU A 172 -1.16 21.08 6.92
N THR A 173 -1.63 21.30 5.67
CA THR A 173 -1.27 22.48 4.89
C THR A 173 -2.09 23.71 5.28
N TRP A 174 -1.45 24.88 5.26
CA TRP A 174 -2.13 26.18 5.32
C TRP A 174 -2.55 26.71 3.95
N ASN A 175 -2.24 26.00 2.85
CA ASN A 175 -2.57 26.47 1.50
C ASN A 175 -4.03 26.16 1.15
N VAL A 176 -4.88 27.19 1.21
CA VAL A 176 -6.32 27.10 0.92
C VAL A 176 -6.62 26.57 -0.48
N LEU A 177 -5.78 26.87 -1.49
CA LEU A 177 -5.97 26.38 -2.85
C LEU A 177 -5.75 24.87 -2.97
N LYS A 178 -5.03 24.26 -2.01
CA LYS A 178 -4.71 22.83 -1.98
C LYS A 178 -5.49 22.06 -0.91
N ILE A 179 -6.52 22.67 -0.31
CA ILE A 179 -7.34 22.01 0.73
C ILE A 179 -8.08 20.76 0.21
N GLY A 180 -8.30 20.68 -1.12
CA GLY A 180 -8.93 19.53 -1.78
C GLY A 180 -8.08 18.25 -1.83
N PHE A 181 -6.81 18.32 -1.42
CA PHE A 181 -5.89 17.18 -1.48
C PHE A 181 -6.02 16.24 -0.28
N GLN A 182 -6.65 16.68 0.81
CA GLN A 182 -6.80 15.88 2.02
C GLN A 182 -7.64 14.63 1.75
N LEU A 183 -7.09 13.47 2.10
CA LEU A 183 -7.83 12.22 2.04
C LEU A 183 -8.83 12.14 3.19
N LYS A 184 -10.09 11.95 2.83
CA LYS A 184 -11.21 11.86 3.77
C LYS A 184 -11.56 10.42 4.09
N GLN A 185 -12.06 10.20 5.31
CA GLN A 185 -12.61 8.91 5.76
C GLN A 185 -11.60 7.73 5.59
N VAL A 186 -10.32 8.01 5.81
CA VAL A 186 -9.24 7.01 5.59
C VAL A 186 -9.45 5.79 6.47
N ARG A 187 -9.78 5.99 7.74
CA ARG A 187 -10.04 4.89 8.68
C ARG A 187 -11.17 3.98 8.21
N GLU A 188 -12.30 4.57 7.84
CA GLU A 188 -13.51 3.87 7.42
C GLU A 188 -13.28 3.11 6.11
N ARG A 189 -12.55 3.72 5.18
CA ARG A 189 -12.20 3.11 3.89
C ARG A 189 -11.22 1.95 4.03
N LEU A 190 -10.21 2.08 4.90
CA LEU A 190 -9.30 0.97 5.23
C LEU A 190 -10.03 -0.17 5.94
N ALA A 191 -10.91 0.14 6.91
CA ALA A 191 -11.74 -0.87 7.56
C ALA A 191 -12.65 -1.59 6.55
N LYS A 192 -13.24 -0.85 5.61
CA LYS A 192 -14.02 -1.44 4.51
C LYS A 192 -13.15 -2.37 3.65
N GLY A 193 -11.94 -1.96 3.26
CA GLY A 193 -11.01 -2.80 2.51
C GLY A 193 -10.68 -4.11 3.24
N LEU A 194 -10.43 -4.04 4.54
CA LEU A 194 -10.21 -5.22 5.38
C LEU A 194 -11.44 -6.13 5.53
N VAL A 195 -12.65 -5.57 5.51
CA VAL A 195 -13.91 -6.34 5.48
C VAL A 195 -14.05 -7.05 4.14
N ASP A 196 -13.83 -6.33 3.03
CA ASP A 196 -13.93 -6.87 1.68
C ASP A 196 -12.87 -7.98 1.44
N LYS A 197 -11.71 -7.90 2.12
CA LYS A 197 -10.65 -8.94 2.14
C LYS A 197 -10.90 -10.10 3.11
N GLY A 198 -11.97 -10.05 3.90
CA GLY A 198 -12.37 -11.07 4.87
C GLY A 198 -11.55 -11.10 6.16
N VAL A 199 -10.73 -10.08 6.43
CA VAL A 199 -9.91 -10.01 7.66
C VAL A 199 -10.73 -9.46 8.83
N LEU A 200 -11.57 -8.46 8.56
CA LEU A 200 -12.58 -7.96 9.50
C LEU A 200 -13.96 -8.47 9.09
N ARG A 201 -14.90 -8.50 10.04
CA ARG A 201 -16.32 -8.69 9.76
C ARG A 201 -17.10 -7.48 10.24
N THR A 202 -18.27 -7.25 9.66
CA THR A 202 -19.17 -6.19 10.14
C THR A 202 -20.12 -6.77 11.18
N GLU A 203 -20.11 -6.19 12.38
CA GLU A 203 -21.06 -6.50 13.45
C GLU A 203 -21.84 -5.25 13.84
N LYS A 204 -23.16 -5.39 13.95
CA LYS A 204 -24.04 -4.36 14.50
C LYS A 204 -24.06 -4.50 16.02
N ARG A 205 -23.52 -3.52 16.74
CA ARG A 205 -23.62 -3.43 18.20
C ARG A 205 -24.75 -2.50 18.60
N ASN A 206 -25.69 -3.02 19.37
CA ASN A 206 -26.81 -2.26 19.86
C ASN A 206 -26.43 -1.59 21.18
N PHE A 207 -26.49 -0.27 21.22
CA PHE A 207 -26.41 0.54 22.44
C PHE A 207 -27.82 0.96 22.84
N LEU A 208 -28.00 1.39 24.08
CA LEU A 208 -29.32 1.75 24.62
C LEU A 208 -30.07 2.78 23.76
N LEU A 209 -29.34 3.67 23.07
CA LEU A 209 -29.91 4.80 22.32
C LEU A 209 -29.64 4.77 20.81
N PHE A 210 -28.75 3.89 20.33
CA PHE A 210 -28.37 3.82 18.92
C PHE A 210 -27.66 2.50 18.61
N ASP A 211 -27.58 2.17 17.33
CA ASP A 211 -26.78 1.05 16.87
C ASP A 211 -25.50 1.56 16.21
N MET A 212 -24.38 0.88 16.48
CA MET A 212 -23.08 1.22 15.90
C MET A 212 -22.54 0.03 15.11
N ALA A 213 -22.14 0.29 13.87
CA ALA A 213 -21.36 -0.68 13.10
C ALA A 213 -19.95 -0.78 13.69
N THR A 214 -19.52 -2.00 13.98
CA THR A 214 -18.16 -2.32 14.46
C THR A 214 -17.53 -3.36 13.56
N HIS A 215 -16.19 -3.37 13.51
CA HIS A 215 -15.44 -4.20 12.58
C HIS A 215 -14.45 -5.12 13.30
N PRO A 216 -14.91 -6.09 14.12
CA PRO A 216 -14.01 -7.00 14.83
C PRO A 216 -13.24 -7.92 13.88
N VAL A 217 -12.10 -8.42 14.37
CA VAL A 217 -11.21 -9.30 13.61
C VAL A 217 -11.88 -10.64 13.39
N ALA A 218 -12.10 -11.00 12.12
CA ALA A 218 -12.64 -12.27 11.68
C ALA A 218 -11.53 -13.31 11.48
N ASP A 219 -10.44 -12.92 10.82
CA ASP A 219 -9.26 -13.75 10.64
C ASP A 219 -8.16 -13.37 11.63
N VAL A 220 -8.17 -14.04 12.79
CA VAL A 220 -7.17 -13.84 13.84
C VAL A 220 -5.77 -14.27 13.36
N ARG A 221 -5.68 -15.26 12.46
CA ARG A 221 -4.40 -15.79 11.99
C ARG A 221 -3.64 -14.77 11.16
N THR A 222 -4.36 -13.98 10.35
CA THR A 222 -3.76 -12.88 9.60
C THR A 222 -3.12 -11.87 10.55
N LYS A 223 -3.84 -11.44 11.60
CA LYS A 223 -3.29 -10.51 12.58
C LYS A 223 -2.12 -11.11 13.38
N GLU A 224 -2.24 -12.36 13.83
CA GLU A 224 -1.15 -13.06 14.52
C GLU A 224 0.09 -13.19 13.64
N SER A 225 -0.07 -13.42 12.33
CA SER A 225 1.05 -13.48 11.39
C SER A 225 1.78 -12.15 11.26
N ILE A 226 1.07 -11.02 11.33
CA ILE A 226 1.69 -9.68 11.32
C ILE A 226 2.48 -9.48 12.63
N ILE A 227 1.90 -9.84 13.77
CA ILE A 227 2.57 -9.74 15.07
C ILE A 227 3.84 -10.60 15.09
N SER A 228 3.76 -11.86 14.65
CA SER A 228 4.91 -12.76 14.52
C SER A 228 6.03 -12.16 13.66
N ARG A 229 5.68 -11.59 12.49
CA ARG A 229 6.66 -10.94 11.61
C ARG A 229 7.38 -9.78 12.28
N VAL A 230 6.61 -8.90 12.93
CA VAL A 230 7.12 -7.71 13.65
C VAL A 230 8.03 -8.13 14.79
N VAL A 231 7.59 -9.07 15.63
CA VAL A 231 8.37 -9.56 16.76
C VAL A 231 9.65 -10.23 16.26
N ALA A 232 9.56 -11.15 15.30
CA ALA A 232 10.72 -11.85 14.75
C ALA A 232 11.78 -10.89 14.20
N LEU A 233 11.38 -9.81 13.51
CA LEU A 233 12.31 -8.81 13.01
C LEU A 233 13.00 -8.03 14.14
N LEU A 234 12.24 -7.60 15.15
CA LEU A 234 12.74 -6.73 16.22
C LEU A 234 13.48 -7.47 17.34
N THR A 235 13.26 -8.78 17.47
CA THR A 235 13.99 -9.64 18.43
C THR A 235 15.09 -10.46 17.75
N ALA A 236 15.37 -10.23 16.46
CA ALA A 236 16.45 -10.90 15.76
C ALA A 236 17.81 -10.57 16.43
N THR A 237 18.58 -11.63 16.68
CA THR A 237 19.94 -11.55 17.25
C THR A 237 21.01 -11.66 16.18
N THR A 238 20.72 -12.33 15.06
CA THR A 238 21.71 -12.55 14.00
C THR A 238 21.61 -11.51 12.88
N SER A 239 22.70 -11.32 12.13
CA SER A 239 22.73 -10.55 10.88
C SER A 239 21.84 -11.10 9.76
N THR A 240 21.38 -12.33 9.85
CA THR A 240 20.44 -12.88 8.86
C THR A 240 19.01 -12.50 9.22
N VAL A 241 18.28 -11.93 8.25
CA VAL A 241 16.85 -11.59 8.43
C VAL A 241 16.05 -12.89 8.62
N PRO A 242 15.31 -13.06 9.73
CA PRO A 242 14.55 -14.27 9.98
C PRO A 242 13.48 -14.49 8.89
N PRO A 243 13.33 -15.72 8.34
CA PRO A 243 12.30 -16.00 7.35
C PRO A 243 10.88 -15.68 7.84
N GLU A 244 10.62 -15.86 9.14
CA GLU A 244 9.34 -15.53 9.76
C GLU A 244 9.00 -14.04 9.63
N ALA A 245 9.99 -13.14 9.57
CA ALA A 245 9.79 -11.70 9.41
C ALA A 245 9.32 -11.30 8.00
N LEU A 246 9.58 -12.14 6.99
CA LEU A 246 9.34 -11.83 5.57
C LEU A 246 7.94 -12.25 5.07
N GLY A 247 7.16 -12.94 5.91
CA GLY A 247 5.88 -13.50 5.52
C GLY A 247 6.01 -14.74 4.62
N LYS A 248 4.87 -15.40 4.35
CA LYS A 248 4.81 -16.69 3.65
C LYS A 248 4.72 -16.57 2.13
N GLU A 249 4.44 -15.37 1.63
CA GLU A 249 4.18 -15.11 0.21
C GLU A 249 5.51 -14.87 -0.54
N GLU A 250 6.17 -15.94 -0.97
CA GLU A 250 7.48 -15.89 -1.63
C GLU A 250 7.50 -15.09 -2.95
N ALA A 251 6.35 -14.97 -3.62
CA ALA A 251 6.21 -14.22 -4.87
C ALA A 251 6.25 -12.69 -4.67
N VAL A 252 6.03 -12.22 -3.44
CA VAL A 252 6.01 -10.78 -3.12
C VAL A 252 7.41 -10.21 -3.30
N LYS A 253 7.50 -9.08 -4.01
CA LYS A 253 8.75 -8.34 -4.18
C LYS A 253 9.07 -7.49 -2.95
N GLU A 254 10.37 -7.26 -2.73
CA GLU A 254 10.88 -6.28 -1.75
C GLU A 254 10.40 -6.59 -0.31
N ARG A 255 10.33 -7.89 0.05
CA ARG A 255 9.78 -8.36 1.34
C ARG A 255 10.52 -7.77 2.53
N THR A 256 11.83 -7.63 2.42
CA THR A 256 12.64 -7.08 3.50
C THR A 256 12.35 -5.59 3.67
N ALA A 257 12.30 -4.84 2.57
CA ALA A 257 11.94 -3.43 2.61
C ALA A 257 10.51 -3.21 3.16
N ARG A 258 9.56 -4.06 2.79
CA ARG A 258 8.18 -4.03 3.33
C ARG A 258 8.14 -4.30 4.84
N ALA A 259 8.94 -5.26 5.33
CA ALA A 259 9.04 -5.54 6.75
C ALA A 259 9.64 -4.36 7.54
N VAL A 260 10.67 -3.71 7.00
CA VAL A 260 11.24 -2.46 7.55
C VAL A 260 10.19 -1.35 7.59
N CYS A 261 9.52 -1.10 6.46
CA CYS A 261 8.48 -0.08 6.36
C CYS A 261 7.36 -0.30 7.38
N LEU A 262 6.92 -1.55 7.57
CA LEU A 262 5.90 -1.91 8.54
C LEU A 262 6.32 -1.55 9.98
N VAL A 263 7.51 -1.97 10.42
CA VAL A 263 7.93 -1.71 11.81
C VAL A 263 8.15 -0.22 12.06
N CYS A 264 8.77 0.49 11.12
CA CYS A 264 8.99 1.94 11.22
C CYS A 264 7.67 2.73 11.20
N ALA A 265 6.74 2.36 10.33
CA ALA A 265 5.42 2.99 10.28
C ALA A 265 4.60 2.69 11.53
N ALA A 266 4.60 1.44 12.03
CA ALA A 266 3.89 1.09 13.26
C ALA A 266 4.47 1.80 14.50
N TYR A 267 5.80 2.01 14.53
CA TYR A 267 6.48 2.76 15.57
C TYR A 267 6.06 4.23 15.58
N THR A 268 6.18 4.91 14.43
CA THR A 268 5.80 6.33 14.27
C THR A 268 4.30 6.58 14.41
N ALA A 269 3.47 5.60 14.07
CA ALA A 269 2.03 5.59 14.32
C ALA A 269 1.66 5.36 15.80
N SER A 270 2.63 5.07 16.67
CA SER A 270 2.42 4.76 18.10
C SER A 270 1.49 3.55 18.32
N VAL A 271 1.56 2.53 17.47
CA VAL A 271 0.78 1.28 17.59
C VAL A 271 1.64 0.01 17.69
N LEU A 272 2.96 0.14 17.62
CA LEU A 272 3.90 -1.00 17.66
C LEU A 272 3.82 -1.77 18.99
N ASP A 273 3.56 -1.09 20.10
CA ASP A 273 3.42 -1.67 21.44
C ASP A 273 2.38 -2.81 21.51
N ASN A 274 1.32 -2.71 20.71
CA ASN A 274 0.26 -3.70 20.63
C ASN A 274 0.76 -5.07 20.11
N ALA A 275 1.90 -5.13 19.40
CA ALA A 275 2.51 -6.39 18.97
C ALA A 275 3.29 -7.09 20.10
N PHE A 276 3.67 -6.38 21.16
CA PHE A 276 4.57 -6.88 22.21
C PHE A 276 3.85 -7.49 23.41
N GLY A 277 2.58 -7.89 23.24
CA GLY A 277 1.77 -8.46 24.32
C GLY A 277 2.32 -9.75 24.91
N ARG A 278 3.16 -10.50 24.16
CA ARG A 278 3.79 -11.75 24.62
C ARG A 278 5.24 -11.58 25.09
N LEU A 279 5.84 -10.42 24.89
CA LEU A 279 7.24 -10.16 25.26
C LEU A 279 7.36 -9.78 26.74
N GLY A 280 8.47 -10.18 27.35
CA GLY A 280 8.87 -9.68 28.66
C GLY A 280 9.21 -8.19 28.65
N TYR A 281 9.36 -7.57 29.83
CA TYR A 281 9.69 -6.15 29.94
C TYR A 281 11.01 -5.78 29.22
N GLU A 282 12.08 -6.54 29.48
CA GLU A 282 13.40 -6.30 28.87
C GLU A 282 13.40 -6.51 27.35
N GLU A 283 12.73 -7.57 26.87
CA GLU A 283 12.60 -7.85 25.44
C GLU A 283 11.82 -6.75 24.72
N ARG A 284 10.79 -6.19 25.37
CA ARG A 284 9.98 -5.09 24.83
C ARG A 284 10.82 -3.81 24.68
N GLU A 285 11.56 -3.44 25.71
CA GLU A 285 12.48 -2.29 25.65
C GLU A 285 13.55 -2.50 24.57
N GLY A 286 14.12 -3.71 24.48
CA GLY A 286 15.06 -4.08 23.42
C GLY A 286 14.46 -3.99 22.02
N ALA A 287 13.21 -4.42 21.83
CA ALA A 287 12.51 -4.34 20.55
C ALA A 287 12.22 -2.90 20.12
N PHE A 288 11.84 -2.01 21.06
CA PHE A 288 11.71 -0.58 20.77
C PHE A 288 13.05 0.04 20.40
N GLN A 289 14.10 -0.28 21.15
CA GLN A 289 15.43 0.22 20.84
C GLN A 289 15.91 -0.28 19.47
N ARG A 290 15.60 -1.53 19.10
CA ARG A 290 15.89 -2.05 17.76
C ARG A 290 15.11 -1.30 16.68
N CYS A 291 13.83 -1.02 16.90
CA CYS A 291 13.03 -0.29 15.92
C CYS A 291 13.54 1.14 15.70
N ASP A 292 14.00 1.81 16.76
CA ASP A 292 14.64 3.13 16.71
C ASP A 292 15.96 3.10 15.92
N GLU A 293 16.78 2.07 16.11
CA GLU A 293 18.02 1.85 15.32
C GLU A 293 17.72 1.57 13.84
N ILE A 294 16.72 0.72 13.55
CA ILE A 294 16.26 0.47 12.18
C ILE A 294 15.76 1.77 11.55
N LEU A 295 14.91 2.53 12.23
CA LEU A 295 14.39 3.79 11.69
C LEU A 295 15.53 4.76 11.34
N ALA A 296 16.52 4.92 12.23
CA ALA A 296 17.67 5.80 11.97
C ALA A 296 18.48 5.39 10.73
N GLU A 297 18.74 4.10 10.53
CA GLU A 297 19.54 3.61 9.38
C GLU A 297 18.77 3.66 8.05
N PHE A 298 17.43 3.63 8.11
CA PHE A 298 16.55 3.65 6.94
C PHE A 298 15.93 5.03 6.65
N SER A 299 16.05 6.01 7.55
CA SER A 299 15.67 7.41 7.32
C SER A 299 16.80 8.27 6.72
N VAL A 300 17.86 7.63 6.22
CA VAL A 300 19.00 8.29 5.57
C VAL A 300 19.28 7.66 4.21
N TRP A 301 19.90 8.43 3.31
CA TRP A 301 20.25 7.95 1.96
C TRP A 301 21.69 8.26 1.59
N PRO A 302 22.48 7.28 1.10
CA PRO A 302 22.15 5.85 0.98
C PRO A 302 21.91 5.16 2.33
N PHE A 303 21.11 4.08 2.38
CA PHE A 303 20.86 3.36 3.63
C PHE A 303 22.15 2.97 4.36
N GLY A 304 22.17 3.08 5.68
CA GLY A 304 23.35 2.69 6.46
C GLY A 304 24.51 3.70 6.44
N SER A 305 24.35 4.87 5.81
CA SER A 305 25.46 5.81 5.62
C SER A 305 25.98 6.40 6.93
N GLU A 306 25.14 6.53 7.96
CA GLU A 306 25.59 7.03 9.27
C GLU A 306 26.46 6.02 10.02
N SER A 307 26.21 4.71 9.85
CA SER A 307 26.99 3.65 10.48
C SER A 307 28.35 3.37 9.81
N GLY A 308 28.53 3.76 8.55
CA GLY A 308 29.74 3.51 7.75
C GLY A 308 30.86 4.56 7.90
N VAL A 309 30.54 5.76 8.40
CA VAL A 309 31.55 6.81 8.64
C VAL A 309 32.11 6.63 10.03
N GLY A 310 33.35 6.14 10.11
CA GLY A 310 34.13 6.18 11.34
C GLY A 310 34.24 7.61 11.88
N ASN A 311 33.35 7.97 12.80
CA ASN A 311 33.47 8.99 13.83
C ASN A 311 34.27 10.27 13.50
N VAL A 312 33.64 11.29 12.91
CA VAL A 312 33.97 12.72 13.16
C VAL A 312 32.74 13.61 12.97
N GLY A 313 32.22 14.20 14.06
CA GLY A 313 31.65 15.55 14.03
C GLY A 313 30.15 15.73 13.76
N THR A 314 29.46 16.15 14.83
CA THR A 314 28.25 17.00 14.88
C THR A 314 26.88 16.42 14.51
N GLY A 315 26.07 16.17 15.56
CA GLY A 315 24.64 16.52 15.49
C GLY A 315 23.59 15.47 15.88
N ARG A 316 23.70 14.78 17.03
CA ARG A 316 22.63 14.52 18.06
C ARG A 316 23.10 13.38 18.99
N ARG A 317 24.05 13.66 19.89
CA ARG A 317 24.32 12.73 21.00
C ARG A 317 23.17 12.82 22.01
N ARG A 318 22.16 11.96 21.86
CA ARG A 318 21.29 11.60 22.98
C ARG A 318 22.17 10.78 23.93
N ASN A 319 22.52 11.33 25.08
CA ASN A 319 23.30 10.66 26.12
C ASN A 319 22.65 9.29 26.43
N ARG A 320 23.24 8.20 25.93
CA ARG A 320 22.89 6.83 26.33
C ARG A 320 24.07 6.24 27.10
N ILE A 321 23.97 6.35 28.43
CA ILE A 321 24.73 5.54 29.38
C ILE A 321 23.92 4.25 29.55
N ALA A 322 24.29 3.20 28.83
CA ALA A 322 23.89 1.82 29.12
C ALA A 322 24.90 0.88 28.42
N GLU A 323 25.72 0.25 29.25
CA GLU A 323 26.82 -0.64 28.92
C GLU A 323 26.31 -2.09 29.00
N GLY A 324 26.59 -2.93 28.00
CA GLY A 324 26.48 -4.39 28.18
C GLY A 324 26.00 -5.29 27.02
N SER A 325 25.30 -4.79 25.98
CA SER A 325 24.72 -5.69 24.94
C SER A 325 24.67 -5.08 23.52
N ARG A 326 25.67 -4.26 23.15
CA ARG A 326 25.64 -3.44 21.92
C ARG A 326 26.12 -4.14 20.64
N GLY A 327 26.71 -5.34 20.74
CA GLY A 327 27.29 -6.02 19.57
C GLY A 327 26.23 -6.66 18.66
N ASP A 328 25.35 -7.44 19.26
CA ASP A 328 24.41 -8.34 18.58
C ASP A 328 23.32 -7.58 17.80
N GLY A 329 22.72 -6.57 18.44
CA GLY A 329 21.68 -5.75 17.83
C GLY A 329 22.13 -4.95 16.61
N ARG A 330 23.37 -4.45 16.64
CA ARG A 330 23.93 -3.68 15.52
C ARG A 330 24.21 -4.58 14.33
N GLU A 331 24.66 -5.81 14.57
CA GLU A 331 24.91 -6.78 13.50
C GLU A 331 23.62 -7.16 12.76
N ALA A 332 22.52 -7.36 13.50
CA ALA A 332 21.19 -7.60 12.95
C ALA A 332 20.73 -6.45 12.02
N VAL A 333 20.90 -5.19 12.44
CA VAL A 333 20.54 -4.02 11.63
C VAL A 333 21.41 -3.87 10.39
N ILE A 334 22.72 -4.09 10.49
CA ILE A 334 23.64 -4.07 9.33
C ILE A 334 23.25 -5.15 8.31
N GLY A 335 22.91 -6.35 8.80
CA GLY A 335 22.40 -7.44 7.98
C GLY A 335 21.10 -7.08 7.25
N LEU A 336 20.18 -6.42 7.95
CA LEU A 336 18.93 -5.92 7.39
C LEU A 336 19.17 -4.86 6.29
N VAL A 337 20.06 -3.89 6.54
CA VAL A 337 20.46 -2.89 5.54
C VAL A 337 21.08 -3.55 4.31
N SER A 338 21.94 -4.54 4.51
CA SER A 338 22.59 -5.27 3.41
C SER A 338 21.58 -6.04 2.56
N GLN A 339 20.59 -6.66 3.20
CA GLN A 339 19.50 -7.36 2.52
C GLN A 339 18.63 -6.40 1.69
N VAL A 340 18.24 -5.24 2.23
CA VAL A 340 17.45 -4.25 1.48
C VAL A 340 18.27 -3.67 0.32
N LYS A 341 19.57 -3.39 0.50
CA LYS A 341 20.45 -2.96 -0.59
C LYS A 341 20.52 -4.00 -1.72
N ARG A 342 20.44 -5.29 -1.41
CA ARG A 342 20.37 -6.36 -2.41
C ARG A 342 19.04 -6.34 -3.16
N GLU A 343 17.92 -6.11 -2.46
CA GLU A 343 16.60 -5.92 -3.09
C GLU A 343 16.58 -4.68 -4.01
N ALA A 344 17.35 -3.64 -3.67
CA ALA A 344 17.52 -2.42 -4.47
C ALA A 344 18.42 -2.58 -5.72
N GLY A 345 18.91 -3.79 -6.02
CA GLY A 345 19.78 -4.04 -7.16
C GLY A 345 21.28 -3.77 -6.92
N GLY A 346 21.70 -3.59 -5.64
CA GLY A 346 23.09 -3.37 -5.26
C GLY A 346 23.66 -2.00 -5.68
N ALA A 347 24.99 -1.83 -5.60
CA ALA A 347 25.69 -0.59 -5.97
C ALA A 347 25.57 -0.23 -7.48
N ALA A 348 25.00 -1.10 -8.30
CA ALA A 348 24.81 -0.91 -9.74
C ALA A 348 23.45 -0.28 -10.12
N GLY A 349 22.54 -0.11 -9.14
CA GLY A 349 21.18 0.45 -9.35
C GLY A 349 21.08 1.98 -9.36
N GLU A 350 22.20 2.71 -9.22
CA GLU A 350 22.21 4.15 -8.96
C GLU A 350 21.74 5.04 -10.13
N GLY A 351 21.44 4.49 -11.31
CA GLY A 351 21.21 5.28 -12.52
C GLY A 351 19.80 5.85 -12.71
N GLU A 352 18.76 5.11 -12.29
CA GLU A 352 17.37 5.46 -12.68
C GLU A 352 16.31 5.08 -11.64
N ASP A 353 16.55 4.07 -10.80
CA ASP A 353 15.56 3.58 -9.85
C ASP A 353 15.70 4.24 -8.47
N THR A 354 15.00 5.36 -8.28
CA THR A 354 15.00 6.09 -7.01
C THR A 354 13.98 5.55 -6.00
N THR A 355 13.45 4.33 -6.19
CA THR A 355 12.39 3.77 -5.33
C THR A 355 12.80 3.74 -3.86
N PHE A 356 14.01 3.22 -3.58
CA PHE A 356 14.50 3.09 -2.21
C PHE A 356 14.96 4.43 -1.61
N GLU A 357 15.37 5.38 -2.46
CA GLU A 357 15.62 6.77 -2.06
C GLU A 357 14.30 7.45 -1.62
N LEU A 358 13.20 7.19 -2.31
CA LEU A 358 11.86 7.63 -1.91
C LEU A 358 11.41 6.99 -0.61
N VAL A 359 11.64 5.68 -0.43
CA VAL A 359 11.37 4.99 0.83
C VAL A 359 12.10 5.66 1.99
N ALA A 360 13.40 5.94 1.83
CA ALA A 360 14.19 6.65 2.83
C ALA A 360 13.61 8.04 3.15
N ALA A 361 13.17 8.76 2.12
CA ALA A 361 12.61 10.09 2.28
C ALA A 361 11.27 10.10 3.01
N VAL A 362 10.41 9.12 2.77
CA VAL A 362 9.15 8.99 3.52
C VAL A 362 9.45 8.64 4.98
N LEU A 363 10.38 7.72 5.24
CA LEU A 363 10.79 7.37 6.61
C LEU A 363 11.44 8.54 7.35
N ASP A 364 12.21 9.40 6.67
CA ASP A 364 12.75 10.66 7.24
C ASP A 364 11.63 11.62 7.67
N VAL A 365 10.56 11.75 6.87
CA VAL A 365 9.40 12.56 7.26
C VAL A 365 8.70 11.95 8.48
N LEU A 366 8.45 10.63 8.47
CA LEU A 366 7.77 9.95 9.58
C LEU A 366 8.60 9.96 10.88
N ALA A 367 9.93 9.89 10.80
CA ALA A 367 10.82 9.95 11.96
C ALA A 367 10.76 11.31 12.68
N LYS A 368 10.35 12.37 11.99
CA LYS A 368 10.21 13.72 12.55
C LYS A 368 8.84 13.97 13.18
N LEU A 369 7.91 13.00 13.11
CA LEU A 369 6.56 13.14 13.65
C LEU A 369 6.57 13.39 15.17
N ASP A 370 7.50 12.77 15.91
CA ASP A 370 7.71 13.02 17.35
C ASP A 370 8.18 14.45 17.68
N SER A 371 8.62 15.24 16.69
CA SER A 371 9.02 16.64 16.88
C SER A 371 7.92 17.65 16.57
N LEU A 372 6.75 17.19 16.13
CA LEU A 372 5.56 18.02 15.83
C LEU A 372 4.60 18.15 17.02
N ILE A 373 4.88 17.44 18.12
CA ILE A 373 4.14 17.46 19.40
C ILE A 373 5.05 18.09 20.46
#